data_AF-A0A7S2PDZ1-F1
#
_entry.id   AF-A0A7S2PDZ1-F1
#
_cell.length_a   1.000
_cell.length_b   1.000
_cell.length_c   1.000
_cell.angle_alpha   90.00
_cell.angle_beta   90.00
_cell.angle_gamma   90.00
#
_symmetry.space_group_name_H-M   'P 1'
#
loop_
_entity.id
_entity.type
_entity.pdbx_description
1 polymer ?
#
loop_
_entity_poly.entity_id
_entity_poly.type
_entity_poly.pdbx_seq_one_letter_code
_entity_poly.pdbx_strand_id
1 'polypeptide(L)'
;NDVQPYCMENDVNMWISRPLMAGLLNNRYLKEMEEPLPFRLTKSQKDHLKTVREWAKDGTESPWRMFHRHALYTLADIASKYEVSIAAVALRWAIEVKGTGSAVVGTQLLAREDASHRPQTLRDVFRFSLDEEDKERIKAVAQQGTTGIAIPMSPYEEEKYLYELEKQRLLSNKSLWI
;
A
#
# COMPACT_ATOMS: atom_id res chain seq x y z
N ASN A 1 -3.04 19.97 0.98
CA ASN A 1 -2.19 19.15 1.87
C ASN A 1 -1.32 20.13 2.61
N ASP A 2 -1.88 20.75 3.65
CA ASP A 2 -1.34 22.03 4.16
C ASP A 2 -0.47 21.81 5.40
N VAL A 3 -0.47 20.59 5.92
CA VAL A 3 0.28 20.17 7.11
C VAL A 3 1.79 20.12 6.85
N GLN A 4 2.23 19.63 5.69
CA GLN A 4 3.66 19.53 5.40
C GLN A 4 4.34 20.91 5.28
N PRO A 5 3.82 21.87 4.48
CA PRO A 5 4.34 23.24 4.47
C PRO A 5 4.30 23.89 5.86
N TYR A 6 3.18 23.76 6.58
CA TYR A 6 3.04 24.31 7.93
C TYR A 6 4.09 23.77 8.90
N CYS A 7 4.29 22.45 8.93
CA CYS A 7 5.30 21.81 9.77
C CYS A 7 6.71 22.33 9.43
N MET A 8 7.03 22.45 8.13
CA MET A 8 8.33 22.96 7.70
C MET A 8 8.56 24.44 8.05
N GLU A 9 7.53 25.28 7.92
CA GLU A 9 7.60 26.70 8.30
C GLU A 9 7.80 26.91 9.79
N ASN A 10 7.36 25.96 10.62
CA ASN A 10 7.43 26.03 12.08
C ASN A 10 8.56 25.16 12.68
N ASP A 11 9.51 24.67 11.86
CA ASP A 11 10.60 23.78 12.30
C ASP A 11 10.10 22.52 13.05
N VAL A 12 8.92 22.02 12.66
CA VAL A 12 8.31 20.81 13.19
C VAL A 12 8.52 19.67 12.20
N ASN A 13 9.13 18.59 12.65
CA ASN A 13 9.27 17.38 11.85
C ASN A 13 8.00 16.52 11.91
N MET A 14 7.55 16.04 10.75
CA MET A 14 6.46 15.08 10.67
C MET A 14 6.95 13.68 11.04
N TRP A 15 6.07 12.91 11.67
CA TRP A 15 6.24 11.47 11.81
C TRP A 15 5.22 10.75 10.91
N ILE A 16 5.72 9.90 10.01
CA ILE A 16 4.89 9.06 9.16
C ILE A 16 4.49 7.78 9.89
N SER A 17 3.18 7.67 10.13
CA SER A 17 2.54 6.43 10.58
C SER A 17 2.19 5.55 9.39
N ARG A 18 2.35 4.22 9.54
CA ARG A 18 1.93 3.21 8.53
C ARG A 18 2.52 3.41 7.12
N PRO A 19 3.84 3.61 6.96
CA PRO A 19 4.48 3.83 5.66
C PRO A 19 4.35 2.65 4.67
N LEU A 20 3.92 1.47 5.14
CA LEU A 20 3.78 0.26 4.34
C LEU A 20 2.32 -0.09 3.97
N MET A 21 1.38 0.86 4.11
CA MET A 21 -0.06 0.64 3.89
C MET A 21 -0.59 -0.59 4.64
N ALA A 22 -0.33 -0.66 5.95
CA ALA A 22 -0.64 -1.82 6.80
C ALA A 22 -0.01 -3.16 6.33
N GLY A 23 1.06 -3.10 5.56
CA GLY A 23 1.77 -4.26 5.01
C GLY A 23 1.29 -4.71 3.63
N LEU A 24 0.45 -3.92 2.95
CA LEU A 24 0.08 -4.14 1.54
C LEU A 24 1.26 -3.89 0.59
N LEU A 25 2.19 -2.99 0.95
CA LEU A 25 3.45 -2.78 0.22
C LEU A 25 4.49 -3.82 0.67
N ASN A 26 4.36 -5.06 0.18
CA ASN A 26 5.21 -6.17 0.59
C ASN A 26 5.39 -7.21 -0.53
N ASN A 27 6.58 -7.81 -0.60
CA ASN A 27 6.94 -8.84 -1.58
C ASN A 27 5.94 -10.02 -1.64
N ARG A 28 5.24 -10.32 -0.54
CA ARG A 28 4.24 -11.41 -0.50
C ARG A 28 3.10 -11.23 -1.51
N TYR A 29 2.80 -10.00 -1.88
CA TYR A 29 1.72 -9.68 -2.81
C TYR A 29 2.19 -9.61 -4.27
N LEU A 30 3.50 -9.66 -4.54
CA LEU A 30 4.03 -9.52 -5.90
C LEU A 30 3.55 -10.65 -6.85
N LYS A 31 3.25 -11.83 -6.32
CA LYS A 31 2.69 -12.96 -7.10
C LYS A 31 1.16 -13.05 -7.06
N GLU A 32 0.50 -12.18 -6.28
CA GLU A 32 -0.96 -12.20 -6.09
C GLU A 32 -1.61 -11.10 -6.96
N MET A 33 -1.88 -11.42 -8.23
CA MET A 33 -2.51 -10.48 -9.19
C MET A 33 -3.97 -10.18 -8.87
N GLU A 34 -4.62 -11.01 -8.05
CA GLU A 34 -6.01 -10.85 -7.63
C GLU A 34 -6.07 -10.40 -6.16
N GLU A 35 -7.13 -9.65 -5.82
CA GLU A 35 -7.28 -9.07 -4.48
C GLU A 35 -7.25 -10.17 -3.39
N PRO A 36 -6.47 -10.02 -2.30
CA PRO A 36 -6.39 -11.03 -1.27
C PRO A 36 -7.74 -11.24 -0.58
N LEU A 37 -8.10 -12.51 -0.35
CA LEU A 37 -9.37 -12.85 0.29
C LEU A 37 -9.49 -12.20 1.69
N PRO A 38 -10.68 -11.68 2.08
CA PRO A 38 -10.84 -10.91 3.33
C PRO A 38 -10.38 -11.63 4.60
N PHE A 39 -10.49 -12.95 4.68
CA PHE A 39 -10.04 -13.71 5.86
C PHE A 39 -8.51 -13.80 5.99
N ARG A 40 -7.75 -13.53 4.92
CA ARG A 40 -6.29 -13.48 4.92
C ARG A 40 -5.74 -12.10 5.33
N LEU A 41 -6.62 -11.11 5.51
CA LEU A 41 -6.26 -9.73 5.80
C LEU A 41 -6.57 -9.37 7.26
N THR A 42 -5.64 -8.66 7.89
CA THR A 42 -5.90 -8.02 9.19
C THR A 42 -6.90 -6.88 9.03
N LYS A 43 -7.54 -6.43 10.13
CA LYS A 43 -8.45 -5.27 10.09
C LYS A 43 -7.79 -4.04 9.46
N SER A 44 -6.56 -3.71 9.85
CA SER A 44 -5.83 -2.57 9.29
C SER A 44 -5.54 -2.72 7.80
N GLN A 45 -5.32 -3.93 7.29
CA GLN A 45 -5.13 -4.19 5.86
C GLN A 45 -6.41 -3.99 5.07
N LYS A 46 -7.55 -4.47 5.60
CA LYS A 46 -8.87 -4.23 4.99
C LYS A 46 -9.16 -2.73 4.88
N ASP A 47 -8.82 -1.95 5.90
CA ASP A 47 -9.06 -0.51 5.89
C ASP A 47 -8.20 0.21 4.82
N HIS A 48 -6.94 -0.21 4.61
CA HIS A 48 -6.09 0.37 3.55
C HIS A 48 -6.44 -0.12 2.15
N LEU A 49 -7.08 -1.29 2.06
CA LEU A 49 -7.58 -1.80 0.79
C LEU A 49 -8.71 -0.93 0.24
N LYS A 50 -9.45 -0.19 1.09
CA LYS A 50 -10.41 0.81 0.65
C LYS A 50 -9.73 1.89 -0.19
N THR A 51 -8.59 2.41 0.28
CA THR A 51 -7.76 3.36 -0.48
C THR A 51 -7.30 2.76 -1.80
N VAL A 52 -6.89 1.49 -1.83
CA VAL A 52 -6.52 0.81 -3.08
C VAL A 52 -7.71 0.70 -4.04
N ARG A 53 -8.91 0.43 -3.52
CA ARG A 53 -10.15 0.33 -4.32
C ARG A 53 -10.55 1.65 -4.97
N GLU A 54 -10.12 2.78 -4.42
CA GLU A 54 -10.34 4.11 -5.00
C GLU A 54 -9.47 4.39 -6.23
N TRP A 55 -8.44 3.58 -6.50
CA TRP A 55 -7.51 3.82 -7.59
C TRP A 55 -8.18 3.61 -8.95
N ALA A 56 -8.98 2.55 -9.15
CA ALA A 56 -9.61 2.30 -10.46
C ALA A 56 -11.03 2.89 -10.53
N LYS A 57 -11.13 4.13 -11.01
CA LYS A 57 -12.41 4.85 -11.18
C LYS A 57 -13.06 4.69 -12.56
N ASP A 58 -12.30 4.29 -13.58
CA ASP A 58 -12.78 4.18 -14.96
C ASP A 58 -13.35 2.79 -15.32
N GLY A 59 -13.24 1.82 -14.41
CA GLY A 59 -13.75 0.45 -14.58
C GLY A 59 -13.00 -0.39 -15.62
N THR A 60 -11.86 0.09 -16.13
CA THR A 60 -11.07 -0.62 -17.17
C THR A 60 -10.29 -1.80 -16.60
N GLU A 61 -9.89 -1.73 -15.34
CA GLU A 61 -9.15 -2.77 -14.63
C GLU A 61 -9.59 -2.86 -13.16
N SER A 62 -9.41 -4.03 -12.53
CA SER A 62 -9.61 -4.21 -11.10
C SER A 62 -8.68 -3.26 -10.31
N PRO A 63 -9.17 -2.53 -9.28
CA PRO A 63 -8.33 -1.63 -8.50
C PRO A 63 -7.08 -2.29 -7.92
N TRP A 64 -7.20 -3.54 -7.50
CA TRP A 64 -6.05 -4.30 -7.00
C TRP A 64 -5.01 -4.56 -8.08
N ARG A 65 -5.43 -4.93 -9.29
CA ARG A 65 -4.50 -5.14 -10.41
C ARG A 65 -3.77 -3.86 -10.79
N MET A 66 -4.47 -2.71 -10.73
CA MET A 66 -3.86 -1.42 -10.97
C MET A 66 -2.83 -1.08 -9.88
N PHE A 67 -3.19 -1.22 -8.61
CA PHE A 67 -2.24 -1.09 -7.50
C PHE A 67 -1.05 -2.04 -7.62
N HIS A 68 -1.29 -3.28 -8.03
CA HIS A 68 -0.25 -4.28 -8.23
C HIS A 68 0.72 -3.86 -9.35
N ARG A 69 0.19 -3.56 -10.55
CA ARG A 69 0.97 -3.18 -11.74
C ARG A 69 1.74 -1.87 -11.56
N HIS A 70 1.13 -0.89 -10.92
CA HIS A 70 1.73 0.44 -10.80
C HIS A 70 2.55 0.58 -9.52
N ALA A 71 2.03 0.17 -8.36
CA ALA A 71 2.75 0.31 -7.10
C ALA A 71 3.66 -0.87 -6.79
N LEU A 72 3.14 -2.09 -6.74
CA LEU A 72 3.96 -3.24 -6.32
C LEU A 72 5.08 -3.53 -7.31
N TYR A 73 4.81 -3.50 -8.62
CA TYR A 73 5.85 -3.73 -9.63
C TYR A 73 6.89 -2.62 -9.68
N THR A 74 6.51 -1.33 -9.61
CA THR A 74 7.48 -0.22 -9.59
C THR A 74 8.40 -0.33 -8.37
N LEU A 75 7.83 -0.58 -7.19
CA LEU A 75 8.63 -0.75 -5.99
C LEU A 75 9.47 -2.05 -6.02
N ALA A 76 8.98 -3.11 -6.68
CA ALA A 76 9.74 -4.35 -6.86
C ALA A 76 10.95 -4.16 -7.78
N ASP A 77 10.78 -3.40 -8.86
CA ASP A 77 11.86 -3.08 -9.79
C ASP A 77 12.96 -2.25 -9.08
N ILE A 78 12.57 -1.20 -8.35
CA ILE A 78 13.49 -0.42 -7.51
C ILE A 78 14.13 -1.30 -6.42
N ALA A 79 13.36 -2.19 -5.79
CA ALA A 79 13.88 -3.09 -4.77
C ALA A 79 14.94 -4.05 -5.34
N SER A 80 14.77 -4.49 -6.59
CA SER A 80 15.75 -5.36 -7.26
C SER A 80 17.08 -4.65 -7.52
N LYS A 81 17.04 -3.37 -7.91
CA LYS A 81 18.23 -2.52 -8.11
C LYS A 81 19.09 -2.40 -6.86
N TYR A 82 18.47 -2.34 -5.68
CA TYR A 82 19.17 -2.21 -4.39
C TYR A 82 19.33 -3.53 -3.63
N GLU A 83 18.86 -4.65 -4.19
CA GLU A 83 18.84 -5.97 -3.54
C GLU A 83 18.13 -5.98 -2.18
N VAL A 84 17.04 -5.23 -2.06
CA VAL A 84 16.23 -5.12 -0.83
C VAL A 84 14.79 -5.58 -1.03
N SER A 85 13.96 -5.48 0.01
CA SER A 85 12.52 -5.75 -0.07
C SER A 85 11.72 -4.55 -0.56
N ILE A 86 10.54 -4.79 -1.14
CA ILE A 86 9.54 -3.76 -1.47
C ILE A 86 9.23 -2.89 -0.25
N ALA A 87 9.13 -3.53 0.92
CA ALA A 87 8.87 -2.85 2.18
C ALA A 87 10.03 -1.90 2.56
N ALA A 88 11.28 -2.28 2.32
CA ALA A 88 12.43 -1.42 2.57
C ALA A 88 12.43 -0.19 1.64
N VAL A 89 12.09 -0.35 0.35
CA VAL A 89 11.93 0.77 -0.59
C VAL A 89 10.81 1.72 -0.17
N ALA A 90 9.63 1.20 0.15
CA ALA A 90 8.50 2.02 0.61
C ALA A 90 8.83 2.78 1.91
N LEU A 91 9.51 2.12 2.86
CA LEU A 91 9.96 2.76 4.09
C LEU A 91 11.05 3.80 3.83
N ARG A 92 11.99 3.51 2.92
CA ARG A 92 13.05 4.45 2.55
C ARG A 92 12.46 5.72 1.95
N TRP A 93 11.52 5.57 1.02
CA TRP A 93 10.76 6.68 0.45
C TRP A 93 10.14 7.54 1.54
N ALA A 94 9.39 6.93 2.48
CA ALA A 94 8.74 7.66 3.57
C ALA A 94 9.73 8.49 4.41
N ILE A 95 10.93 7.98 4.68
CA ILE A 95 11.95 8.69 5.46
C ILE A 95 12.63 9.80 4.66
N GLU A 96 12.79 9.63 3.34
CA GLU A 96 13.41 10.63 2.47
C GLU A 96 12.45 11.75 2.01
N VAL A 97 11.14 11.66 2.31
CA VAL A 97 10.21 12.77 2.08
C VAL A 97 10.59 13.97 2.94
N LYS A 98 10.82 15.12 2.29
CA LYS A 98 11.19 16.39 2.95
C LYS A 98 10.22 16.74 4.09
N GLY A 99 10.77 17.12 5.24
CA GLY A 99 10.00 17.46 6.45
C GLY A 99 9.61 16.26 7.30
N THR A 100 10.04 15.04 6.95
CA THR A 100 9.87 13.84 7.77
C THR A 100 11.05 13.66 8.71
N GLY A 101 10.80 13.59 10.02
CA GLY A 101 11.82 13.28 11.02
C GLY A 101 11.88 11.81 11.41
N SER A 102 10.77 11.07 11.25
CA SER A 102 10.73 9.63 11.56
C SER A 102 9.61 8.91 10.82
N ALA A 103 9.74 7.58 10.71
CA ALA A 103 8.71 6.68 10.24
C ALA A 103 8.61 5.48 11.19
N VAL A 104 7.40 5.01 11.48
CA VAL A 104 7.21 3.86 12.38
C VAL A 104 6.51 2.72 11.69
N VAL A 105 7.08 1.53 11.88
CA VAL A 105 6.60 0.27 11.35
C VAL A 105 6.33 -0.67 12.51
N GLY A 106 5.09 -1.18 12.59
CA GLY A 106 4.75 -2.29 13.47
C GLY A 106 4.85 -3.61 12.71
N THR A 107 5.41 -4.63 13.37
CA THR A 107 5.43 -6.01 12.84
C THR A 107 4.85 -6.96 13.89
N GLN A 108 4.13 -7.99 13.46
CA GLN A 108 3.68 -9.05 14.37
C GLN A 108 4.82 -10.05 14.57
N LEU A 109 5.30 -10.17 15.80
CA LEU A 109 6.43 -11.05 16.17
C LEU A 109 6.13 -12.55 15.98
N LEU A 110 4.87 -12.96 16.05
CA LEU A 110 4.44 -14.38 16.07
C LEU A 110 3.67 -14.81 14.81
N ALA A 111 3.55 -13.93 13.80
CA ALA A 111 2.79 -14.24 12.60
C ALA A 111 3.67 -15.02 11.58
N ARG A 112 3.69 -16.35 11.70
CA ARG A 112 4.25 -17.34 10.74
C ARG A 112 5.77 -17.63 10.79
N GLU A 113 6.14 -18.80 10.24
CA GLU A 113 7.46 -19.46 10.24
C GLU A 113 8.64 -18.58 9.75
N ASP A 114 8.35 -17.50 9.03
CA ASP A 114 9.29 -16.52 8.48
C ASP A 114 9.44 -15.24 9.34
N ALA A 115 8.84 -15.19 10.54
CA ALA A 115 8.86 -14.03 11.43
C ALA A 115 10.26 -13.69 11.98
N SER A 116 11.21 -14.62 12.01
CA SER A 116 12.56 -14.41 12.56
C SER A 116 13.42 -13.42 11.74
N HIS A 117 13.17 -13.29 10.44
CA HIS A 117 14.00 -12.46 9.54
C HIS A 117 13.38 -11.11 9.19
N ARG A 118 12.06 -10.92 9.40
CA ARG A 118 11.36 -9.68 8.99
C ARG A 118 11.87 -8.39 9.65
N PRO A 119 12.18 -8.36 10.97
CA PRO A 119 12.78 -7.16 11.57
C PRO A 119 14.17 -6.86 11.02
N GLN A 120 14.89 -7.89 10.55
CA GLN A 120 16.25 -7.75 10.01
C GLN A 120 16.21 -7.18 8.59
N THR A 121 15.31 -7.68 7.73
CA THR A 121 15.16 -7.18 6.35
C THR A 121 14.62 -5.75 6.28
N LEU A 122 13.88 -5.28 7.30
CA LEU A 122 13.48 -3.88 7.36
C LEU A 122 14.64 -2.94 7.72
N ARG A 123 15.72 -3.42 8.35
CA ARG A 123 16.92 -2.60 8.60
C ARG A 123 17.67 -2.28 7.32
N ASP A 124 17.44 -3.04 6.25
CA ASP A 124 18.02 -2.76 4.94
C ASP A 124 17.62 -1.38 4.41
N VAL A 125 16.53 -0.80 4.94
CA VAL A 125 16.18 0.60 4.69
C VAL A 125 17.39 1.50 4.85
N PHE A 126 18.24 1.31 5.86
CA PHE A 126 19.38 2.19 6.14
C PHE A 126 20.60 1.97 5.23
N ARG A 127 20.60 0.96 4.36
CA ARG A 127 21.77 0.55 3.55
C ARG A 127 21.83 1.22 2.17
N PHE A 128 20.76 1.91 1.75
CA PHE A 128 20.68 2.55 0.45
C PHE A 128 19.94 3.88 0.54
N SER A 129 20.02 4.67 -0.53
CA SER A 129 19.24 5.89 -0.74
C SER A 129 18.65 5.87 -2.14
N LEU A 130 17.44 6.40 -2.28
CA LEU A 130 16.75 6.47 -3.57
C LEU A 130 17.39 7.57 -4.40
N ASP A 131 17.74 7.27 -5.64
CA ASP A 131 18.13 8.31 -6.58
C ASP A 131 16.90 9.09 -7.10
N GLU A 132 17.15 10.12 -7.89
CA GLU A 132 16.06 10.99 -8.34
C GLU A 132 15.11 10.26 -9.29
N GLU A 133 15.61 9.32 -10.10
CA GLU A 133 14.77 8.50 -10.98
C GLU A 133 13.81 7.64 -10.16
N ASP A 134 14.31 6.96 -9.13
CA ASP A 134 13.47 6.15 -8.24
C ASP A 134 12.41 7.00 -7.55
N LYS A 135 12.79 8.20 -7.08
CA LYS A 135 11.88 9.15 -6.44
C LYS A 135 10.80 9.63 -7.41
N GLU A 136 11.15 9.96 -8.64
CA GLU A 136 10.21 10.38 -9.67
C GLU A 136 9.21 9.27 -10.02
N ARG A 137 9.70 8.03 -10.18
CA ARG A 137 8.84 6.86 -10.42
C ARG A 137 7.86 6.62 -9.28
N ILE A 138 8.31 6.72 -8.03
CA ILE A 138 7.43 6.58 -6.86
C ILE A 138 6.41 7.71 -6.79
N LYS A 139 6.80 8.97 -7.04
CA LYS A 139 5.87 10.11 -7.10
C LYS A 139 4.79 9.91 -8.17
N ALA A 140 5.17 9.46 -9.37
CA ALA A 140 4.24 9.23 -10.47
C ALA A 140 3.17 8.20 -10.11
N VAL A 141 3.57 7.09 -9.49
CA VAL A 141 2.63 6.06 -9.00
C VAL A 141 1.76 6.59 -7.87
N ALA A 142 2.33 7.33 -6.91
CA ALA A 142 1.57 7.88 -5.79
C ALA A 142 0.43 8.78 -6.28
N GLN A 143 0.67 9.60 -7.31
CA GLN A 143 -0.32 10.49 -7.92
C GLN A 143 -1.50 9.74 -8.57
N GLN A 144 -1.27 8.54 -9.12
CA GLN A 144 -2.34 7.67 -9.64
C GLN A 144 -3.24 7.15 -8.51
N GLY A 145 -2.69 7.07 -7.30
CA GLY A 145 -3.41 6.63 -6.10
C GLY A 145 -4.08 7.74 -5.28
N THR A 146 -3.63 8.98 -5.41
CA THR A 146 -4.20 10.14 -4.71
C THR A 146 -5.33 10.82 -5.46
N THR A 147 -5.78 10.28 -6.60
CA THR A 147 -7.02 10.73 -7.26
C THR A 147 -8.25 10.36 -6.41
N GLY A 148 -8.46 11.11 -5.34
CA GLY A 148 -9.52 10.94 -4.36
C GLY A 148 -8.99 10.38 -3.06
N ILE A 149 -8.62 11.26 -2.13
CA ILE A 149 -8.83 10.94 -0.71
C ILE A 149 -10.35 10.87 -0.57
N ALA A 150 -10.93 9.67 -0.66
CA ALA A 150 -12.35 9.56 -0.35
C ALA A 150 -12.52 9.81 1.15
N ILE A 151 -13.54 10.60 1.46
CA ILE A 151 -14.13 10.64 2.80
C ILE A 151 -14.45 9.18 3.17
N PRO A 152 -14.07 8.69 4.36
CA PRO A 152 -14.35 7.31 4.74
C PRO A 152 -15.85 7.03 4.55
N MET A 153 -16.17 6.05 3.69
CA MET A 153 -17.54 5.60 3.48
C MET A 153 -18.17 5.29 4.83
N SER A 154 -19.42 5.73 5.01
CA SER A 154 -20.16 5.37 6.22
C SER A 154 -20.30 3.83 6.29
N PRO A 155 -20.45 3.24 7.50
CA PRO A 155 -20.63 1.80 7.65
C PRO A 155 -21.75 1.22 6.76
N TYR A 156 -22.78 2.02 6.47
CA TYR A 156 -23.89 1.65 5.60
C TYR A 156 -23.51 1.57 4.12
N GLU A 157 -22.68 2.51 3.64
CA GLU A 157 -22.19 2.52 2.26
C GLU A 157 -21.21 1.38 2.01
N GLU A 158 -20.40 1.03 3.01
CA GLU A 158 -19.49 -0.11 2.96
C GLU A 158 -20.25 -1.44 2.85
N GLU A 159 -21.30 -1.63 3.66
CA GLU A 159 -22.14 -2.84 3.61
C GLU A 159 -22.83 -2.98 2.26
N LYS A 160 -23.37 -1.88 1.72
CA LYS A 160 -23.98 -1.84 0.38
C LYS A 160 -22.98 -2.17 -0.73
N TYR A 161 -21.77 -1.63 -0.66
CA TYR A 161 -20.72 -1.91 -1.64
C TYR A 161 -20.31 -3.39 -1.64
N LEU A 162 -20.10 -3.98 -0.46
CA LEU A 162 -19.76 -5.39 -0.33
C LEU A 162 -20.87 -6.30 -0.84
N TYR A 163 -22.13 -5.96 -0.56
CA TYR A 163 -23.29 -6.68 -1.07
C TYR A 163 -23.35 -6.69 -2.61
N GLU A 164 -23.15 -5.54 -3.26
CA GLU A 164 -23.17 -5.48 -4.73
C GLU A 164 -22.00 -6.23 -5.36
N LEU A 165 -20.83 -6.24 -4.73
CA LEU A 165 -19.66 -7.01 -5.16
C LEU A 165 -19.89 -8.52 -5.08
N GLU A 166 -20.48 -8.98 -3.98
CA GLU A 166 -20.84 -10.38 -3.78
C GLU A 166 -21.94 -10.82 -4.76
N LYS A 167 -22.94 -9.96 -4.97
CA LYS A 167 -23.99 -10.17 -5.98
C LYS A 167 -23.42 -10.28 -7.39
N GLN A 168 -22.50 -9.40 -7.78
CA GLN A 168 -21.81 -9.50 -9.08
C GLN A 168 -20.98 -10.78 -9.20
N ARG A 169 -20.31 -11.20 -8.13
CA ARG A 169 -19.57 -12.47 -8.09
C ARG A 169 -20.48 -13.69 -8.26
N LEU A 170 -21.65 -13.69 -7.62
CA LEU A 170 -22.65 -14.75 -7.75
C LEU A 170 -23.23 -14.79 -9.17
N LEU A 171 -23.55 -13.62 -9.73
CA LEU A 171 -24.10 -13.50 -11.09
C LEU A 171 -23.09 -13.87 -12.19
N SER A 172 -21.80 -13.62 -11.97
CA SER A 172 -20.74 -13.96 -12.93
C SER A 172 -20.32 -15.43 -12.87
N ASN A 173 -20.57 -16.12 -11.76
CA ASN A 173 -20.24 -17.53 -11.62
C ASN A 173 -21.42 -18.45 -12.02
N LYS A 174 -21.49 -18.78 -13.31
CA LYS A 174 -22.53 -19.65 -13.90
C LYS A 174 -22.60 -21.08 -13.31
N SER A 175 -21.56 -21.54 -12.61
CA SER A 175 -21.53 -22.87 -11.97
C SER A 175 -22.35 -22.97 -10.68
N LEU A 176 -22.79 -21.82 -10.12
CA LEU A 176 -23.64 -21.77 -8.92
C LEU A 176 -25.14 -21.79 -9.25
N TRP A 177 -25.51 -21.83 -10.54
CA TRP A 177 -26.89 -21.76 -11.04
C TRP A 177 -27.37 -23.08 -11.64
N ILE A 178 -26.77 -24.20 -11.24
CA ILE A 178 -27.16 -25.56 -11.64
C ILE A 178 -27.72 -26.28 -10.40
#